data_AF-C1D6L2-F1
#
_entry.id   AF-C1D6L2-F1
#
_cell.length_a   1.000
_cell.length_b   1.000
_cell.length_c   1.000
_cell.angle_alpha   90.00
_cell.angle_beta   90.00
_cell.angle_gamma   90.00
#
_symmetry.space_group_name_H-M   'P 1'
#
loop_
_entity.id
_entity.type
_entity.pdbx_description
1 polymer ?
#
loop_
_entity_poly.entity_id
_entity_poly.type
_entity_poly.pdbx_seq_one_letter_code
_entity_poly.pdbx_strand_id
1 'polypeptide(L)' 'MLDKAAIAAKKVKGLINKHYAFYTEQMEAASIHNEKLKSSIKTAFAADEFVAFHQPKVDISSNKITGCEALAR' A
#
# COMPACT_ATOMS: atom_id res chain seq x y z
N MET A 1 3.78 19.57 -17.94
CA MET A 1 5.04 18.87 -18.27
C MET A 1 5.44 18.07 -17.05
N LEU A 2 5.45 16.73 -17.12
CA LEU A 2 5.86 15.89 -15.97
C LEU A 2 7.37 15.99 -15.79
N ASP A 3 7.79 16.36 -14.58
CA ASP A 3 9.22 16.42 -14.22
C ASP A 3 9.75 15.00 -13.99
N LYS A 4 10.33 14.43 -15.05
CA LYS A 4 10.93 13.09 -15.05
C LYS A 4 12.08 12.96 -14.05
N ALA A 5 12.84 14.03 -13.82
CA ALA A 5 13.91 14.05 -12.84
C ALA A 5 13.33 14.00 -11.41
N ALA A 6 12.24 14.72 -11.14
CA ALA A 6 11.54 14.65 -9.86
C ALA A 6 10.96 13.25 -9.59
N ILE A 7 10.40 12.58 -10.60
CA ILE A 7 9.91 11.20 -10.48
C ILE A 7 11.07 10.25 -10.10
N ALA A 8 12.21 10.35 -10.77
CA ALA A 8 13.38 9.55 -10.46
C ALA A 8 13.94 9.84 -9.06
N ALA A 9 14.03 11.13 -8.68
CA ALA A 9 14.51 11.56 -7.37
C ALA A 9 13.62 11.04 -6.22
N LYS A 10 12.29 11.06 -6.39
CA LYS A 10 11.36 10.48 -5.41
C LYS A 10 11.61 9.00 -5.15
N LYS A 11 12.05 8.23 -6.16
CA LYS A 11 12.31 6.79 -6.02
C LYS A 11 13.54 6.49 -5.15
N VAL A 12 14.50 7.41 -5.10
CA VAL A 12 15.75 7.28 -4.34
C VAL A 12 15.60 7.78 -2.91
N LYS A 13 14.66 8.69 -2.69
CA LYS A 13 14.41 9.31 -1.39
C LYS A 13 14.08 8.25 -0.34
N GLY A 14 14.89 8.19 0.73
CA GLY A 14 14.70 7.27 1.86
C GLY A 14 15.31 5.89 1.68
N LEU A 15 15.93 5.58 0.53
CA LEU A 15 16.70 4.36 0.34
C LEU A 15 18.12 4.52 0.88
N ILE A 16 18.57 3.54 1.66
CA ILE A 16 19.96 3.48 2.15
C ILE A 16 20.86 3.00 1.00
N ASN A 17 22.03 3.63 0.84
CA ASN A 17 23.04 3.31 -0.20
C ASN A 17 22.57 3.42 -1.66
N LYS A 18 21.53 4.22 -1.93
CA LYS A 18 21.18 4.65 -3.29
C LYS A 18 21.14 6.17 -3.34
N HIS A 19 21.89 6.76 -4.27
CA HIS A 19 22.08 8.22 -4.33
C HIS A 19 21.51 8.87 -5.59
N TYR A 20 21.25 8.07 -6.64
CA TYR A 20 20.65 8.55 -7.89
C TYR A 20 19.78 7.46 -8.51
N ALA A 21 18.88 7.88 -9.40
CA ALA A 21 18.12 7.00 -10.26
C ALA A 21 17.92 7.70 -11.59
N PHE A 22 17.83 6.88 -12.65
CA PHE A 22 17.41 7.35 -13.96
C PHE A 22 15.91 7.13 -14.09
N TYR A 23 15.27 8.08 -14.77
CA TYR A 23 13.87 7.93 -15.13
C TYR A 23 13.68 6.67 -15.99
N THR A 24 12.63 5.91 -15.68
CA THR A 24 12.10 4.88 -16.58
C THR A 24 10.60 5.07 -16.71
N GLU A 25 10.01 4.69 -17.84
CA GLU A 25 8.55 4.81 -18.07
C GLU A 25 7.72 4.06 -17.01
N GLN A 26 8.27 2.97 -16.47
CA GLN A 26 7.64 2.22 -15.40
C GLN A 26 7.49 3.04 -14.11
N MET A 27 8.36 4.04 -13.87
CA MET A 27 8.22 4.94 -12.71
C MET A 27 7.00 5.86 -12.85
N GLU A 28 6.78 6.39 -14.05
CA GLU A 28 5.60 7.19 -14.34
C GLU A 28 4.33 6.35 -14.26
N ALA A 29 4.32 5.16 -14.87
CA ALA A 29 3.20 4.23 -14.78
C ALA A 29 2.86 3.85 -13.33
N ALA A 30 3.87 3.58 -12.49
CA ALA A 30 3.67 3.30 -11.06
C ALA A 30 3.14 4.52 -10.30
N SER A 31 3.61 5.73 -10.62
CA SER A 31 3.11 6.97 -10.01
C SER A 31 1.64 7.20 -10.36
N ILE A 32 1.25 7.00 -11.62
CA ILE A 32 -0.15 7.13 -12.07
C ILE A 32 -1.02 6.07 -11.38
N HIS A 33 -0.55 4.83 -11.30
CA HIS A 33 -1.26 3.75 -10.62
C HIS A 33 -1.49 4.07 -9.13
N ASN A 34 -0.47 4.55 -8.43
CA ASN A 34 -0.57 4.93 -7.01
C ASN A 34 -1.56 6.07 -6.78
N GLU A 35 -1.57 7.10 -7.63
CA GLU A 35 -2.56 8.19 -7.51
C GLU A 35 -3.99 7.69 -7.76
N LYS A 36 -4.18 6.82 -8.76
CA LYS A 36 -5.48 6.17 -9.01
C LYS A 36 -5.93 5.34 -7.82
N LEU A 37 -5.05 4.47 -7.29
CA LEU A 37 -5.34 3.64 -6.12
C LEU A 37 -5.71 4.50 -4.90
N LYS A 38 -4.98 5.58 -4.65
CA LYS A 38 -5.28 6.52 -3.55
C LYS A 38 -6.64 7.17 -3.72
N SER A 39 -7.01 7.55 -4.95
CA SER A 39 -8.35 8.07 -5.24
C SER A 39 -9.42 7.00 -5.00
N SER A 40 -9.21 5.77 -5.48
CA SER A 40 -10.13 4.66 -5.29
C SER A 40 -10.33 4.31 -3.81
N ILE A 41 -9.26 4.27 -3.01
CA ILE A 41 -9.35 4.04 -1.56
C ILE A 41 -10.20 5.11 -0.87
N LYS A 42 -10.03 6.39 -1.24
CA LYS A 42 -10.84 7.47 -0.68
C LYS A 42 -12.32 7.32 -1.02
N THR A 43 -12.63 6.96 -2.26
CA THR A 43 -14.01 6.71 -2.70
C THR A 43 -14.61 5.50 -1.98
N ALA A 44 -13.88 4.38 -1.93
CA ALA A 44 -14.29 3.16 -1.25
C ALA A 44 -14.56 3.39 0.24
N PHE A 45 -13.75 4.21 0.90
CA PHE A 45 -13.96 4.60 2.29
C PHE A 45 -15.25 5.41 2.48
N ALA A 46 -15.54 6.36 1.58
CA ALA A 46 -16.76 7.15 1.64
C ALA A 46 -18.03 6.36 1.27
N ALA A 47 -17.86 5.26 0.54
CA ALA A 47 -18.92 4.35 0.11
C ALA A 47 -19.09 3.13 1.03
N ASP A 48 -18.42 3.09 2.19
CA ASP A 48 -18.44 1.97 3.15
C ASP A 48 -18.11 0.60 2.51
N GLU A 49 -17.19 0.56 1.54
CA GLU A 49 -16.80 -0.66 0.83
C GLU A 49 -15.81 -1.54 1.61
N PHE A 50 -15.18 -1.00 2.66
CA PHE A 50 -14.23 -1.75 3.50
C PHE A 50 -14.96 -2.61 4.54
N VAL A 51 -14.55 -3.87 4.64
CA VAL A 51 -15.13 -4.81 5.61
C VAL A 51 -14.08 -5.46 6.49
N ALA A 52 -14.43 -5.69 7.75
CA ALA A 52 -13.55 -6.37 8.70
C ALA A 52 -13.73 -7.90 8.60
N PHE A 53 -12.71 -8.58 8.10
CA PHE A 53 -12.61 -10.03 8.19
C PHE A 53 -11.99 -10.41 9.53
N HIS A 54 -12.37 -11.55 10.10
CA HIS A 54 -11.90 -11.96 11.43
C HIS A 54 -11.13 -13.28 11.35
N GLN A 55 -9.84 -13.24 11.63
CA GLN A 55 -9.00 -14.44 11.69
C GLN A 55 -8.91 -14.94 13.14
N PRO A 56 -9.38 -16.16 13.46
CA PRO A 56 -9.34 -16.66 14.83
C PRO A 56 -7.90 -16.89 15.31
N LYS A 57 -7.67 -16.57 16.59
CA LYS A 57 -6.47 -16.94 17.33
C LYS A 57 -6.83 -18.11 18.23
N VAL A 58 -6.07 -19.19 18.11
CA VAL A 58 -6.30 -20.42 18.88
C VAL A 58 -5.16 -20.60 19.88
N ASP A 59 -5.52 -20.96 21.10
CA ASP A 59 -4.55 -21.47 22.05
C ASP A 59 -4.14 -22.88 21.64
N ILE A 60 -2.84 -23.12 21.43
CA ILE A 60 -2.34 -24.39 20.89
C ILE A 60 -2.54 -25.54 21.90
N SER A 61 -2.47 -25.23 23.20
CA SER A 61 -2.53 -26.25 24.26
C SER A 61 -3.94 -26.79 24.49
N SER A 62 -4.95 -25.92 24.44
CA SER A 62 -6.36 -26.24 24.70
C SER A 62 -7.20 -26.33 23.43
N ASN A 63 -6.64 -25.93 22.28
CA ASN A 63 -7.30 -25.83 20.99
C ASN A 63 -8.57 -24.96 21.00
N LYS A 64 -8.66 -24.03 21.96
CA LYS A 64 -9.80 -23.11 22.09
C LYS A 64 -9.50 -21.80 21.39
N ILE A 65 -10.53 -21.18 20.83
CA ILE A 65 -10.45 -19.81 20.30
C ILE A 65 -10.28 -18.87 21.49
N THR A 66 -9.21 -18.07 21.47
CA THR A 66 -8.90 -17.07 22.51
C THR A 66 -9.15 -15.63 22.04
N GLY A 67 -9.38 -15.44 20.74
CA GLY A 67 -9.73 -14.14 20.16
C GLY A 67 -9.71 -14.18 18.63
N CYS A 68 -9.71 -13.01 18.00
CA CYS A 68 -9.51 -12.88 16.56
C CYS A 68 -8.76 -11.60 16.19
N GLU A 69 -8.11 -11.60 15.04
CA GLU A 69 -7.54 -10.43 14.40
C GLU A 69 -8.53 -9.86 13.37
N ALA A 70 -8.82 -8.57 13.46
CA ALA A 70 -9.60 -7.86 12.47
C ALA A 70 -8.69 -7.44 11.30
N LEU A 71 -9.03 -7.88 10.10
CA LEU A 71 -8.28 -7.66 8.87
C LEU A 71 -9.16 -6.89 7.89
N ALA A 72 -8.75 -5.68 7.53
CA ALA A 72 -9.43 -4.90 6.49
C ALA A 72 -9.36 -5.66 5.14
N ARG A 73 -10.48 -5.68 4.43
CA ARG A 73 -10.61 -6.21 3.07
C ARG A 73 -11.28 -5.19 2.19
#